data_AF-A0A966HIW5-F1
#
_entry.id   AF-A0A966HIW5-F1
#
_cell.length_a   1.000
_cell.length_b   1.000
_cell.length_c   1.000
_cell.angle_alpha   90.00
_cell.angle_beta   90.00
_cell.angle_gamma   90.00
#
_symmetry.space_group_name_H-M   'P 1'
#
loop_
_entity.id
_entity.type
_entity.pdbx_description
1 polymer ?
#
loop_
_entity_poly.entity_id
_entity_poly.type
_entity_poly.pdbx_seq_one_letter_code
_entity_poly.pdbx_strand_id
1 'polypeptide(L)'
;MFDYLHQFNSLPQALKDKVSSPQVMSALAELEKRYQVDLAMVVMKVMIKSLDIKDLSSTLISESNLLTNQAEALTKEMKEKVFAEVADYVGISSEIRSLNLENDLDKLIKASGISIASAELADRLRNILKTYLKGIRSRIDTRQSLTKSVADGGLGLNNLEVDRVFKVCDIEKFQPGGSSPLSSSPSRLTEIMGQDIKEKEVAKIDVAEYDLKKSLASGETKSIAPPSPVKTGE
;
A
#
# COMPACT_ATOMS: atom_id res chain seq x y z
N MET A 1 -15.88 -21.72 -30.04
CA MET A 1 -16.26 -20.31 -29.76
C MET A 1 -16.99 -20.14 -28.42
N PHE A 2 -17.83 -21.10 -27.99
CA PHE A 2 -18.57 -21.04 -26.71
C PHE A 2 -17.79 -21.50 -25.46
N ASP A 3 -16.60 -22.07 -25.62
CA ASP A 3 -15.87 -22.71 -24.54
C ASP A 3 -15.45 -21.72 -23.43
N TYR A 4 -15.13 -20.48 -23.80
CA TYR A 4 -14.73 -19.43 -22.87
C TYR A 4 -15.83 -19.05 -21.88
N LEU A 5 -17.10 -19.04 -22.31
CA LEU A 5 -18.23 -18.74 -21.45
C LEU A 5 -18.48 -19.87 -20.45
N HIS A 6 -18.25 -21.12 -20.87
CA HIS A 6 -18.33 -22.27 -19.98
C HIS A 6 -17.20 -22.25 -18.94
N GLN A 7 -15.96 -21.95 -19.36
CA GLN A 7 -14.82 -21.79 -18.47
C GLN A 7 -15.02 -20.61 -17.49
N PHE A 8 -15.54 -19.49 -17.97
CA PHE A 8 -15.87 -18.34 -17.14
C PHE A 8 -16.92 -18.71 -16.09
N ASN A 9 -17.98 -19.42 -16.47
CA ASN A 9 -18.99 -19.90 -15.52
C ASN A 9 -18.43 -20.92 -14.51
N SER A 10 -17.37 -21.63 -14.86
CA SER A 10 -16.65 -22.55 -13.98
C SER A 10 -15.76 -21.85 -12.95
N LEU A 11 -15.54 -20.53 -13.09
CA LEU A 11 -14.77 -19.75 -12.11
C LEU A 11 -15.49 -19.67 -10.74
N PRO A 12 -14.74 -19.51 -9.65
CA PRO A 12 -15.28 -19.27 -8.32
C PRO A 12 -16.30 -18.11 -8.32
N GLN A 13 -17.43 -18.31 -7.63
CA GLN A 13 -18.51 -17.32 -7.59
C GLN A 13 -18.04 -15.96 -7.08
N ALA A 14 -17.12 -15.92 -6.11
CA ALA A 14 -16.52 -14.68 -5.60
C ALA A 14 -15.79 -13.85 -6.67
N LEU A 15 -15.11 -14.48 -7.63
CA LEU A 15 -14.43 -13.76 -8.71
C LEU A 15 -15.42 -13.25 -9.76
N LYS A 16 -16.42 -14.06 -10.07
CA LYS A 16 -17.48 -13.70 -11.02
C LYS A 16 -18.31 -12.53 -10.49
N ASP A 17 -18.65 -12.56 -9.20
CA ASP A 17 -19.47 -11.52 -8.56
C ASP A 17 -18.76 -10.16 -8.57
N LYS A 18 -17.46 -10.14 -8.29
CA LYS A 18 -16.62 -8.93 -8.38
C LYS A 18 -16.64 -8.28 -9.76
N VAL A 19 -16.44 -9.08 -10.81
CA VAL A 19 -16.43 -8.59 -12.21
C VAL A 19 -17.84 -8.35 -12.76
N SER A 20 -18.84 -9.01 -12.20
CA SER A 20 -20.25 -8.83 -12.58
C SER A 20 -21.00 -7.85 -11.70
N SER A 21 -20.29 -7.13 -10.82
CA SER A 21 -20.88 -6.16 -9.93
C SER A 21 -21.51 -5.00 -10.71
N PRO A 22 -22.59 -4.37 -10.21
CA PRO A 22 -23.25 -3.27 -10.90
C PRO A 22 -22.32 -2.09 -11.24
N GLN A 23 -21.32 -1.86 -10.38
CA GLN A 23 -20.30 -0.84 -10.59
C GLN A 23 -19.39 -1.18 -11.76
N VAL A 24 -18.86 -2.41 -11.82
CA VAL A 24 -18.00 -2.86 -12.93
C VAL A 24 -18.79 -2.91 -14.23
N MET A 25 -20.04 -3.38 -14.21
CA MET A 25 -20.90 -3.44 -15.39
C MET A 25 -21.24 -2.04 -15.93
N SER A 26 -21.48 -1.07 -15.05
CA SER A 26 -21.69 0.33 -15.47
C SER A 26 -20.42 0.91 -16.10
N ALA A 27 -19.27 0.72 -15.46
CA ALA A 27 -17.99 1.17 -15.98
C ALA A 27 -17.65 0.52 -17.33
N LEU A 28 -17.96 -0.77 -17.49
CA LEU A 28 -17.78 -1.50 -18.74
C LEU A 28 -18.65 -0.89 -19.84
N ALA A 29 -19.95 -0.68 -19.60
CA ALA A 29 -20.87 -0.08 -20.56
C ALA A 29 -20.45 1.34 -20.98
N GLU A 30 -19.93 2.14 -20.06
CA GLU A 30 -19.38 3.47 -20.37
C GLU A 30 -18.16 3.38 -21.29
N LEU A 31 -17.25 2.43 -21.03
CA LEU A 31 -16.06 2.20 -21.86
C LEU A 31 -16.44 1.65 -23.24
N GLU A 32 -17.35 0.69 -23.31
CA GLU A 32 -17.86 0.13 -24.57
C GLU A 32 -18.49 1.23 -25.44
N LYS A 33 -19.28 2.12 -24.85
CA LYS A 33 -19.88 3.26 -25.56
C LYS A 33 -18.83 4.29 -26.00
N ARG A 34 -17.85 4.59 -25.16
CA ARG A 34 -16.82 5.59 -25.43
C ARG A 34 -15.87 5.16 -26.55
N TYR A 35 -15.47 3.89 -26.54
CA TYR A 35 -14.51 3.34 -27.48
C TYR A 35 -15.18 2.59 -28.66
N GLN A 36 -16.51 2.40 -28.61
CA GLN A 36 -17.31 1.67 -29.62
C GLN A 36 -16.83 0.24 -29.84
N VAL A 37 -16.57 -0.47 -28.74
CA VAL A 37 -16.05 -1.85 -28.75
C VAL A 37 -16.84 -2.73 -27.80
N ASP A 38 -16.93 -4.03 -28.08
CA ASP A 38 -17.47 -5.03 -27.15
C ASP A 38 -16.34 -5.55 -26.25
N LEU A 39 -16.44 -5.27 -24.96
CA LEU A 39 -15.43 -5.62 -23.96
C LEU A 39 -15.80 -6.87 -23.17
N ALA A 40 -17.07 -7.29 -23.21
CA ALA A 40 -17.55 -8.48 -22.50
C ALA A 40 -16.71 -9.72 -22.85
N MET A 41 -16.44 -9.96 -24.13
CA MET A 41 -15.61 -11.09 -24.56
C MET A 41 -14.16 -10.98 -24.04
N VAL A 42 -13.59 -9.78 -24.07
CA VAL A 42 -12.22 -9.52 -23.62
C VAL A 42 -12.09 -9.77 -22.12
N VAL A 43 -13.04 -9.25 -21.33
CA VAL A 43 -13.10 -9.46 -19.87
C VAL A 43 -13.19 -10.94 -19.53
N MET A 44 -14.05 -11.70 -20.22
CA MET A 44 -14.15 -13.14 -20.00
C MET A 44 -12.85 -13.86 -20.32
N LYS A 45 -12.18 -13.54 -21.44
CA LYS A 45 -10.89 -14.13 -21.84
C LYS A 45 -9.78 -13.85 -20.84
N VAL A 46 -9.74 -12.64 -20.26
CA VAL A 46 -8.78 -12.28 -19.20
C VAL A 46 -9.06 -13.07 -17.92
N MET A 47 -10.32 -13.19 -17.53
CA MET A 47 -10.72 -13.87 -16.29
C MET A 47 -10.46 -15.38 -16.29
N ILE A 48 -10.49 -16.02 -17.45
CA ILE A 48 -10.11 -17.44 -17.58
C ILE A 48 -8.59 -17.61 -17.83
N LYS A 49 -7.81 -16.53 -17.75
CA LYS A 49 -6.37 -16.50 -18.07
C LYS A 49 -6.03 -17.00 -19.47
N SER A 50 -6.99 -16.92 -20.40
CA SER A 50 -6.74 -17.19 -21.82
C SER A 50 -6.09 -15.99 -22.52
N LEU A 51 -6.23 -14.79 -21.94
CA LEU A 51 -5.57 -13.59 -22.39
C LEU A 51 -4.82 -12.97 -21.20
N ASP A 52 -3.51 -12.80 -21.36
CA ASP A 52 -2.70 -12.06 -20.41
C ASP A 52 -3.07 -10.58 -20.43
N ILE A 53 -3.25 -10.01 -19.24
CA ILE A 53 -3.60 -8.59 -19.06
C ILE A 53 -2.51 -7.63 -19.57
N LYS A 54 -1.29 -8.12 -19.79
CA LYS A 54 -0.18 -7.37 -20.41
C LYS A 54 -0.35 -7.23 -21.91
N ASP A 55 -0.97 -8.22 -22.56
CA ASP A 55 -1.23 -8.27 -24.00
C ASP A 55 -2.62 -7.73 -24.37
N LEU A 56 -3.33 -7.16 -23.40
CA LEU A 56 -4.66 -6.58 -23.59
C LEU A 56 -4.64 -5.49 -24.67
N SER A 57 -3.65 -4.59 -24.63
CA SER A 57 -3.50 -3.51 -25.61
C SER A 57 -3.30 -4.05 -27.02
N SER A 58 -2.41 -5.03 -27.19
CA SER A 58 -2.15 -5.70 -28.47
C SER A 58 -3.40 -6.40 -29.03
N THR A 59 -4.17 -7.02 -28.15
CA THR A 59 -5.42 -7.70 -28.50
C THR A 59 -6.50 -6.70 -28.92
N LEU A 60 -6.65 -5.58 -28.20
CA LEU A 60 -7.59 -4.51 -28.54
C LEU A 60 -7.25 -3.84 -29.88
N ILE A 61 -5.97 -3.71 -30.22
CA ILE A 61 -5.55 -3.19 -31.53
C ILE A 61 -5.95 -4.18 -32.65
N SER A 62 -5.75 -5.48 -32.41
CA SER A 62 -5.94 -6.52 -33.42
C SER A 62 -7.42 -6.88 -33.63
N GLU A 63 -8.16 -7.07 -32.54
CA GLU A 63 -9.57 -7.51 -32.56
C GLU A 63 -10.52 -6.33 -32.73
N SER A 64 -10.24 -5.20 -32.08
CA SER A 64 -11.15 -4.05 -32.05
C SER A 64 -10.76 -2.93 -33.03
N ASN A 65 -9.70 -3.13 -33.83
CA ASN A 65 -9.17 -2.13 -34.78
C ASN A 65 -8.92 -0.75 -34.15
N LEU A 66 -8.57 -0.73 -32.85
CA LEU A 66 -8.28 0.49 -32.13
C LEU A 66 -6.89 1.02 -32.45
N LEU A 67 -6.74 2.35 -32.42
CA LEU A 67 -5.44 3.01 -32.49
C LEU A 67 -4.62 2.71 -31.24
N THR A 68 -3.29 2.65 -31.35
CA THR A 68 -2.36 2.35 -30.23
C THR A 68 -2.67 3.20 -28.99
N ASN A 69 -2.83 4.51 -29.15
CA ASN A 69 -3.16 5.42 -28.04
C ASN A 69 -4.51 5.10 -27.38
N GLN A 70 -5.53 4.75 -28.17
CA GLN A 70 -6.85 4.41 -27.63
C GLN A 70 -6.82 3.06 -26.91
N ALA A 71 -6.14 2.06 -27.48
CA ALA A 71 -5.98 0.74 -26.88
C ALA A 71 -5.22 0.80 -25.55
N GLU A 72 -4.15 1.60 -25.46
CA GLU A 72 -3.41 1.84 -24.22
C GLU A 72 -4.27 2.53 -23.17
N ALA A 73 -5.00 3.59 -23.56
CA ALA A 73 -5.90 4.30 -22.65
C ALA A 73 -7.02 3.40 -22.13
N LEU A 74 -7.68 2.65 -23.02
CA LEU A 74 -8.71 1.69 -22.66
C LEU A 74 -8.17 0.58 -21.75
N THR A 75 -6.98 0.06 -22.06
CA THR A 75 -6.31 -0.94 -21.21
C THR A 75 -6.10 -0.42 -19.81
N LYS A 76 -5.65 0.83 -19.67
CA LYS A 76 -5.47 1.48 -18.38
C LYS A 76 -6.81 1.61 -17.63
N GLU A 77 -7.85 2.12 -18.29
CA GLU A 77 -9.16 2.27 -17.66
C GLU A 77 -9.77 0.93 -17.26
N MET A 78 -9.62 -0.13 -18.06
CA MET A 78 -10.07 -1.47 -17.69
C MET A 78 -9.32 -2.02 -16.48
N LYS A 79 -8.00 -1.85 -16.42
CA LYS A 79 -7.20 -2.25 -15.25
C LYS A 79 -7.68 -1.56 -13.97
N GLU A 80 -8.01 -0.27 -14.04
CA GLU A 80 -8.40 0.54 -12.88
C GLU A 80 -9.87 0.38 -12.46
N LYS A 81 -10.80 0.23 -13.43
CA LYS A 81 -12.24 0.24 -13.14
C LYS A 81 -12.89 -1.15 -13.16
N VAL A 82 -12.36 -2.07 -13.97
CA VAL A 82 -12.95 -3.40 -14.18
C VAL A 82 -12.19 -4.47 -13.40
N PHE A 83 -10.86 -4.46 -13.48
CA PHE A 83 -10.03 -5.50 -12.89
C PHE A 83 -9.47 -5.16 -11.51
N ALA A 84 -9.75 -3.98 -10.95
CA ALA A 84 -9.22 -3.57 -9.65
C ALA A 84 -9.61 -4.53 -8.51
N GLU A 85 -10.85 -5.02 -8.51
CA GLU A 85 -11.37 -5.94 -7.49
C GLU A 85 -10.80 -7.36 -7.58
N VAL A 86 -10.29 -7.73 -8.76
CA VAL A 86 -9.71 -9.05 -9.06
C VAL A 86 -8.21 -8.96 -9.37
N ALA A 87 -7.58 -7.83 -9.04
CA ALA A 87 -6.22 -7.50 -9.41
C ALA A 87 -5.19 -8.53 -8.95
N ASP A 88 -5.40 -9.12 -7.77
CA ASP A 88 -4.56 -10.19 -7.22
C ASP A 88 -4.67 -11.49 -8.02
N TYR A 89 -5.86 -11.78 -8.56
CA TYR A 89 -6.09 -12.97 -9.36
C TYR A 89 -5.48 -12.86 -10.76
N VAL A 90 -5.64 -11.70 -11.40
CA VAL A 90 -5.11 -11.41 -12.76
C VAL A 90 -3.64 -10.96 -12.76
N GLY A 91 -3.02 -10.77 -11.60
CA GLY A 91 -1.59 -10.48 -11.49
C GLY A 91 -1.18 -9.03 -11.80
N ILE A 92 -2.09 -8.06 -11.64
CA ILE A 92 -1.82 -6.62 -11.85
C ILE A 92 -1.93 -5.77 -10.58
N SER A 93 -2.10 -6.38 -9.41
CA SER A 93 -2.18 -5.62 -8.13
C SER A 93 -0.99 -4.69 -7.91
N SER A 94 0.22 -5.10 -8.31
CA SER A 94 1.42 -4.23 -8.26
C SER A 94 1.37 -3.05 -9.25
N GLU A 95 0.84 -3.26 -10.46
CA GLU A 95 0.76 -2.22 -11.49
C GLU A 95 -0.35 -1.21 -11.20
N ILE A 96 -1.54 -1.66 -10.80
CA ILE A 96 -2.63 -0.79 -10.35
C ILE A 96 -2.19 0.05 -9.15
N ARG A 97 -1.51 -0.57 -8.18
CA ARG A 97 -0.97 0.15 -7.02
C ARG A 97 0.06 1.19 -7.44
N SER A 98 0.88 0.90 -8.44
CA SER A 98 1.87 1.85 -8.97
C SER A 98 1.22 3.02 -9.72
N LEU A 99 0.18 2.77 -10.52
CA LEU A 99 -0.59 3.80 -11.24
C LEU A 99 -1.37 4.71 -10.28
N ASN A 100 -1.98 4.14 -9.23
CA ASN A 100 -2.65 4.92 -8.18
C ASN A 100 -1.64 5.77 -7.41
N LEU A 101 -0.50 5.19 -7.04
CA LEU A 101 0.58 5.92 -6.35
C LEU A 101 0.98 7.19 -7.10
N GLU A 102 1.07 7.13 -8.43
CA GLU A 102 1.38 8.30 -9.26
C GLU A 102 0.31 9.40 -9.16
N ASN A 103 -0.96 9.01 -9.04
CA ASN A 103 -2.09 9.93 -8.91
C ASN A 103 -2.19 10.51 -7.49
N ASP A 104 -2.01 9.67 -6.45
CA ASP A 104 -1.91 10.11 -5.06
C ASP A 104 -0.74 11.07 -4.88
N LEU A 105 0.42 10.80 -5.49
CA LEU A 105 1.57 11.72 -5.46
C LEU A 105 1.23 13.09 -6.08
N ASP A 106 0.52 13.11 -7.20
CA ASP A 106 0.11 14.37 -7.84
C ASP A 106 -0.88 15.16 -6.96
N LYS A 107 -1.84 14.46 -6.35
CA LYS A 107 -2.78 15.04 -5.36
C LYS A 107 -2.04 15.57 -4.14
N LEU A 108 -1.09 14.81 -3.60
CA LEU A 108 -0.26 15.15 -2.46
C LEU A 108 0.57 16.41 -2.72
N ILE A 109 1.20 16.50 -3.90
CA ILE A 109 1.97 17.67 -4.31
C ILE A 109 1.05 18.90 -4.36
N LYS A 110 -0.12 18.77 -4.97
CA LYS A 110 -1.14 19.85 -5.01
C LYS A 110 -1.63 20.25 -3.61
N ALA A 111 -1.90 19.28 -2.74
CA ALA A 111 -2.40 19.50 -1.39
C ALA A 111 -1.33 20.10 -0.46
N SER A 112 -0.05 19.78 -0.67
CA SER A 112 1.07 20.37 0.08
C SER A 112 1.27 21.86 -0.25
N GLY A 113 0.69 22.35 -1.35
CA GLY A 113 0.81 23.74 -1.80
C GLY A 113 2.22 24.10 -2.28
N ILE A 114 3.08 23.11 -2.55
CA ILE A 114 4.43 23.33 -3.06
C ILE A 114 4.32 23.56 -4.57
N SER A 115 4.34 24.82 -4.98
CA SER A 115 4.38 25.19 -6.39
C SER A 115 5.84 25.22 -6.86
N ILE A 116 6.36 24.06 -7.26
CA ILE A 116 7.68 23.97 -7.85
C ILE A 116 7.62 24.45 -9.30
N ALA A 117 8.28 25.57 -9.60
CA ALA A 117 8.29 26.16 -10.95
C ALA A 117 9.07 25.33 -12.00
N SER A 118 9.93 24.40 -11.55
CA SER A 118 10.77 23.59 -12.43
C SER A 118 10.28 22.13 -12.49
N ALA A 119 10.04 21.64 -13.72
CA ALA A 119 9.62 20.25 -13.96
C ALA A 119 10.61 19.22 -13.41
N GLU A 120 11.92 19.52 -13.49
CA GLU A 120 13.00 18.69 -12.94
C GLU A 120 12.86 18.48 -11.42
N LEU A 121 12.53 19.55 -10.70
CA LEU A 121 12.38 19.51 -9.25
C LEU A 121 11.08 18.79 -8.86
N ALA A 122 9.99 18.99 -9.63
CA ALA A 122 8.75 18.26 -9.40
C ALA A 122 8.93 16.73 -9.56
N ASP A 123 9.68 16.30 -10.58
CA ASP A 123 9.98 14.88 -10.79
C ASP A 123 10.84 14.29 -9.66
N ARG A 124 11.85 15.04 -9.19
CA ARG A 124 12.65 14.63 -8.01
C ARG A 124 11.80 14.47 -6.76
N LEU A 125 10.91 15.42 -6.48
CA LEU A 125 9.96 15.33 -5.36
C LEU A 125 9.08 14.08 -5.49
N ARG A 126 8.55 13.84 -6.69
CA ARG A 126 7.73 12.66 -6.98
C ARG A 126 8.51 11.37 -6.76
N ASN A 127 9.76 11.27 -7.18
CA ASN A 127 10.60 10.10 -6.96
C ASN A 127 10.97 9.87 -5.48
N ILE A 128 11.27 10.95 -4.75
CA ILE A 128 11.55 10.89 -3.31
C ILE A 128 10.30 10.40 -2.56
N LEU A 129 9.13 10.94 -2.89
CA LEU A 129 7.88 10.53 -2.28
C LEU A 129 7.48 9.12 -2.71
N LYS A 130 7.68 8.73 -3.97
CA LYS A 130 7.45 7.36 -4.48
C LYS A 130 8.27 6.33 -3.69
N THR A 131 9.55 6.62 -3.43
CA THR A 131 10.44 5.74 -2.66
C THR A 131 10.09 5.71 -1.17
N TYR A 132 9.66 6.84 -0.60
CA TYR A 132 9.13 6.92 0.76
C TYR A 132 7.81 6.16 0.94
N LEU A 133 6.87 6.33 0.01
CA LEU A 133 5.58 5.64 0.05
C LEU A 133 5.75 4.12 -0.10
N LYS A 134 6.71 3.67 -0.92
CA LYS A 134 7.14 2.26 -1.05
C LYS A 134 7.87 1.71 0.19
N GLY A 135 8.20 2.54 1.17
CA GLY A 135 8.88 2.12 2.41
C GLY A 135 10.36 1.78 2.24
N ILE A 136 10.95 2.06 1.08
CA ILE A 136 12.39 1.88 0.82
C ILE A 136 13.20 2.93 1.61
N ARG A 137 12.62 4.12 1.77
CA ARG A 137 13.25 5.27 2.38
C ARG A 137 12.59 5.64 3.70
N SER A 138 13.38 5.81 4.77
CA SER A 138 12.88 6.24 6.09
C SER A 138 12.46 7.71 6.12
N ARG A 139 11.63 8.09 7.09
CA ARG A 139 11.18 9.49 7.31
C ARG A 139 12.37 10.46 7.42
N ILE A 140 13.41 10.04 8.12
CA ILE A 140 14.63 10.83 8.37
C ILE A 140 15.35 11.10 7.05
N ASP A 141 15.56 10.06 6.25
CA ASP A 141 16.29 10.14 4.98
C ASP A 141 15.50 10.94 3.91
N THR A 142 14.18 10.79 3.92
CA THR A 142 13.26 11.57 3.08
C THR A 142 13.33 13.05 3.44
N ARG A 143 13.29 13.39 4.74
CA ARG A 143 13.43 14.76 5.23
C ARG A 143 14.75 15.38 4.79
N GLN A 144 15.85 14.64 4.94
CA GLN A 144 17.18 15.09 4.50
C GLN A 144 17.20 15.41 3.00
N SER A 145 16.64 14.54 2.15
CA SER A 145 16.60 14.81 0.71
C SER A 145 15.70 15.99 0.32
N LEU A 146 14.61 16.22 1.06
CA LEU A 146 13.73 17.36 0.80
C LEU A 146 14.39 18.69 1.21
N THR A 147 15.12 18.71 2.34
CA THR A 147 15.77 19.92 2.87
C THR A 147 17.13 20.23 2.22
N LYS A 148 17.84 19.22 1.69
CA LYS A 148 19.12 19.42 0.98
C LYS A 148 18.98 20.41 -0.18
N SER A 149 20.00 21.23 -0.40
CA SER A 149 20.05 22.20 -1.50
C SER A 149 19.94 21.52 -2.87
N VAL A 150 19.39 22.25 -3.84
CA VAL A 150 19.25 21.77 -5.24
C VAL A 150 20.59 21.38 -5.86
N ALA A 151 21.68 22.06 -5.48
CA ALA A 151 23.03 21.77 -5.93
C ALA A 151 23.57 20.40 -5.45
N ASP A 152 23.09 19.89 -4.30
CA ASP A 152 23.47 18.60 -3.73
C ASP A 152 22.48 17.47 -4.11
N GLY A 153 21.62 17.73 -5.09
CA GLY A 153 20.59 16.78 -5.54
C GLY A 153 19.33 16.73 -4.64
N GLY A 154 19.15 17.70 -3.75
CA GLY A 154 17.92 17.87 -2.96
C GLY A 154 16.90 18.83 -3.60
N LEU A 155 15.91 19.24 -2.81
CA LEU A 155 14.83 20.15 -3.25
C LEU A 155 14.88 21.54 -2.63
N GLY A 156 15.74 21.76 -1.63
CA GLY A 156 15.91 23.04 -0.94
C GLY A 156 14.65 23.50 -0.19
N LEU A 157 13.75 22.58 0.18
CA LEU A 157 12.49 22.92 0.84
C LEU A 157 12.73 23.35 2.29
N ASN A 158 11.93 24.30 2.75
CA ASN A 158 11.98 24.71 4.15
C ASN A 158 11.43 23.61 5.07
N ASN A 159 11.91 23.58 6.31
CA ASN A 159 11.42 22.63 7.33
C ASN A 159 9.88 22.68 7.48
N LEU A 160 9.25 23.84 7.31
CA LEU A 160 7.80 24.02 7.35
C LEU A 160 7.08 23.40 6.14
N GLU A 161 7.70 23.41 4.96
CA GLU A 161 7.14 22.77 3.76
C GLU A 161 7.26 21.25 3.85
N VAL A 162 8.39 20.78 4.36
CA VAL A 162 8.61 19.35 4.61
C VAL A 162 7.61 18.82 5.65
N ASP A 163 7.34 19.56 6.72
CA ASP A 163 6.36 19.15 7.74
C ASP A 163 4.94 19.09 7.17
N ARG A 164 4.56 20.05 6.31
CA ARG A 164 3.29 20.00 5.57
C ARG A 164 3.19 18.76 4.68
N VAL A 165 4.23 18.44 3.91
CA VAL A 165 4.27 17.23 3.08
C VAL A 165 4.09 15.98 3.94
N PHE A 166 4.81 15.87 5.06
CA PHE A 166 4.63 14.74 5.97
C PHE A 166 3.22 14.68 6.56
N LYS A 167 2.62 15.82 6.89
CA LYS A 167 1.25 15.88 7.41
C LYS A 167 0.24 15.37 6.39
N VAL A 168 0.34 15.78 5.12
CA VAL A 168 -0.56 15.27 4.08
C VAL A 168 -0.26 13.79 3.80
N CYS A 169 1.00 13.39 3.78
CA CYS A 169 1.38 11.97 3.66
C CYS A 169 0.77 11.11 4.76
N ASP A 170 0.75 11.57 6.02
CA ASP A 170 0.22 10.83 7.16
C ASP A 170 -1.32 10.70 7.08
N ILE A 171 -1.99 11.77 6.64
CA ILE A 171 -3.44 11.80 6.40
C ILE A 171 -3.84 10.87 5.26
N GLU A 172 -3.08 10.84 4.16
CA GLU A 172 -3.34 10.02 2.98
C GLU A 172 -2.86 8.57 3.16
N LYS A 173 -1.84 8.33 4.00
CA LYS A 173 -1.38 7.00 4.45
C LYS A 173 -2.24 6.38 5.55
N PHE A 174 -3.56 6.61 5.56
CA PHE A 174 -4.43 5.73 6.35
C PHE A 174 -4.72 4.41 5.62
N GLN A 175 -3.66 3.62 5.42
CA GLN A 175 -3.70 2.16 5.58
C GLN A 175 -2.45 1.75 6.38
N PRO A 176 -2.57 1.63 7.72
CA PRO A 176 -1.55 0.99 8.53
C PRO A 176 -1.64 -0.54 8.34
N GLY A 177 -1.09 -1.03 7.23
CA GLY A 177 -0.62 -2.40 7.13
C GLY A 177 0.81 -2.48 7.66
N GLY A 178 0.97 -2.47 8.99
CA GLY A 178 2.29 -2.66 9.62
C GLY A 178 2.56 -2.00 10.96
N SER A 179 1.57 -1.93 11.85
CA SER A 179 1.66 -1.99 13.33
C SER A 179 0.44 -1.30 13.92
N SER A 180 -0.45 -2.09 14.52
CA SER A 180 -1.53 -1.55 15.33
C SER A 180 -0.94 -0.72 16.48
N PRO A 181 -1.32 0.55 16.66
CA PRO A 181 -1.34 1.13 17.98
C PRO A 181 -2.47 0.45 18.76
N LEU A 182 -2.16 0.10 20.00
CA LEU A 182 -3.06 -0.52 20.98
C LEU A 182 -4.46 0.11 20.94
N SER A 183 -5.45 -0.67 20.48
CA SER A 183 -6.83 -0.49 20.92
C SER A 183 -6.93 -1.10 22.31
N SER A 184 -6.88 -0.24 23.33
CA SER A 184 -7.33 -0.59 24.67
C SER A 184 -8.84 -0.74 24.64
N SER A 185 -9.31 -1.98 24.74
CA SER A 185 -10.66 -2.31 25.16
C SER A 185 -10.57 -3.58 26.01
N PRO A 186 -10.74 -3.49 27.34
CA PRO A 186 -10.74 -4.65 28.21
C PRO A 186 -12.15 -5.26 28.20
N SER A 187 -12.48 -6.05 27.19
CA SER A 187 -13.82 -6.66 27.10
C SER A 187 -13.78 -8.16 26.79
N ARG A 188 -12.80 -8.87 27.33
CA ARG A 188 -12.81 -10.34 27.43
C ARG A 188 -12.58 -10.88 28.84
N LEU A 189 -12.34 -10.00 29.82
CA LEU A 189 -12.04 -10.40 31.20
C LEU A 189 -13.31 -10.54 32.05
N THR A 190 -14.43 -9.94 31.64
CA THR A 190 -15.72 -10.02 32.37
C THR A 190 -16.55 -11.26 32.03
N GLU A 191 -16.16 -12.07 31.05
CA GLU A 191 -16.91 -13.28 30.66
C GLU A 191 -16.32 -14.57 31.23
N ILE A 192 -15.13 -14.51 31.85
CA ILE A 192 -14.42 -15.70 32.38
C ILE A 192 -14.49 -15.78 33.91
N MET A 193 -14.97 -14.75 34.62
CA MET A 193 -15.06 -14.71 36.09
C MET A 193 -16.34 -15.34 36.67
N GLY A 194 -16.94 -16.30 35.98
CA GLY A 194 -18.21 -16.89 36.36
C GLY A 194 -18.31 -18.38 36.10
N GLN A 195 -17.35 -19.18 36.56
CA GLN A 195 -17.63 -20.58 36.93
C GLN A 195 -16.50 -21.21 37.74
N ASP A 196 -16.87 -21.56 38.97
CA ASP A 196 -16.30 -22.53 39.90
C ASP A 196 -15.10 -23.38 39.44
N ILE A 197 -14.02 -23.10 40.14
CA ILE A 197 -12.97 -23.99 40.67
C ILE A 197 -13.35 -25.48 40.68
N LYS A 198 -12.54 -26.30 40.00
CA LYS A 198 -12.10 -27.60 40.56
C LYS A 198 -10.67 -27.92 40.13
N GLU A 199 -9.85 -28.12 41.15
CA GLU A 199 -8.41 -28.40 41.15
C GLU A 199 -7.97 -29.57 40.24
N LYS A 200 -6.85 -29.38 39.54
CA LYS A 200 -5.60 -30.13 39.78
C LYS A 200 -4.43 -29.61 38.92
N GLU A 201 -3.43 -29.06 39.61
CA GLU A 201 -1.98 -29.38 39.56
C GLU A 201 -1.40 -30.07 38.30
N VAL A 202 -0.22 -29.77 37.73
CA VAL A 202 0.93 -28.84 37.95
C VAL A 202 1.72 -28.82 36.62
N ALA A 203 2.23 -27.65 36.20
CA ALA A 203 3.60 -27.50 35.67
C ALA A 203 3.97 -26.02 35.55
N LYS A 204 4.87 -25.59 36.43
CA LYS A 204 5.47 -24.27 36.60
C LYS A 204 6.28 -23.83 35.38
N ILE A 205 6.15 -22.56 34.97
CA ILE A 205 7.29 -21.67 34.68
C ILE A 205 6.94 -20.26 35.16
N ASP A 206 7.64 -19.84 36.21
CA ASP A 206 7.71 -18.49 36.78
C ASP A 206 8.31 -17.50 35.75
N VAL A 207 7.58 -16.43 35.43
CA VAL A 207 8.21 -15.18 35.00
C VAL A 207 7.63 -14.07 35.88
N ALA A 208 8.36 -13.78 36.94
CA ALA A 208 8.04 -12.75 37.92
C ALA A 208 7.81 -11.41 37.24
N GLU A 209 6.65 -10.83 37.53
CA GLU A 209 6.19 -9.52 37.09
C GLU A 209 7.10 -8.43 37.70
N TYR A 210 7.82 -7.71 36.84
CA TYR A 210 8.72 -6.64 37.26
C TYR A 210 7.92 -5.34 37.48
N ASP A 211 7.61 -5.03 38.74
CA ASP A 211 6.90 -3.81 39.14
C ASP A 211 7.81 -2.57 39.00
N LEU A 212 7.83 -1.97 37.81
CA LEU A 212 8.62 -0.77 37.47
C LEU A 212 8.26 0.46 38.33
N LYS A 213 7.10 0.47 38.99
CA LYS A 213 6.68 1.60 39.84
C LYS A 213 7.43 1.65 41.16
N LYS A 214 7.80 0.49 41.72
CA LYS A 214 8.57 0.42 42.97
C LYS A 214 10.02 0.88 42.79
N SER A 215 10.62 0.64 41.63
CA SER A 215 12.03 0.98 41.35
C SER A 215 12.28 2.47 41.10
N LEU A 216 11.31 3.20 40.53
CA LEU A 216 11.43 4.64 40.28
C LEU A 216 11.30 5.50 41.54
N ALA A 217 10.62 4.98 42.57
CA ALA A 217 10.42 5.70 43.83
C ALA A 217 11.67 5.72 44.74
N SER A 218 12.63 4.80 44.55
CA SER A 218 13.78 4.64 45.45
C SER A 218 15.07 5.33 45.00
N GLY A 219 15.09 6.01 43.85
CA GLY A 219 16.20 6.91 43.48
C GLY A 219 17.61 6.28 43.45
N GLU A 220 17.74 4.98 43.15
CA GLU A 220 19.04 4.31 43.15
C GLU A 220 19.62 4.23 41.73
N THR A 221 20.58 5.11 41.42
CA THR A 221 21.41 4.97 40.20
C THR A 221 22.65 4.14 40.54
N LYS A 222 22.74 2.90 40.04
CA LYS A 222 24.01 2.16 40.06
C LYS A 222 25.00 2.81 39.09
N SER A 223 26.05 3.42 39.66
CA SER A 223 27.22 3.92 38.93
C SER A 223 28.00 2.74 38.36
N ILE A 224 28.20 2.71 37.04
CA ILE A 224 29.03 1.71 36.37
C ILE A 224 30.45 2.26 36.33
N ALA A 225 31.35 1.66 37.13
CA ALA A 225 32.77 2.02 37.12
C ALA A 225 33.43 1.62 35.77
N PRO A 226 34.41 2.41 35.28
CA PRO A 226 35.12 2.10 34.04
C PRO A 226 36.06 0.89 34.18
N PRO A 227 36.31 0.11 33.11
CA PRO A 227 37.17 -1.05 33.15
C PRO A 227 38.66 -0.66 33.26
N SER A 228 39.36 -1.25 34.23
CA SER A 228 40.81 -1.14 34.39
C SER A 228 41.58 -1.97 33.35
N PRO A 229 42.77 -1.53 32.90
CA PRO A 229 43.56 -2.21 31.88
C PRO A 229 44.37 -3.37 32.47
N VAL A 230 44.36 -4.54 31.82
CA VAL A 230 45.24 -5.67 32.18
C VAL A 230 46.61 -5.45 31.55
N LYS A 231 47.63 -5.40 32.42
CA LYS A 231 49.06 -5.27 32.12
C LYS A 231 49.71 -6.59 31.71
N THR A 232 50.75 -6.42 30.90
CA THR A 232 51.82 -7.28 30.40
C THR A 232 52.47 -8.28 31.39
N GLY A 233 52.74 -9.50 30.89
CA GLY A 233 54.04 -10.22 30.99
C GLY A 233 54.35 -11.03 32.26
N GLU A 234 54.65 -12.32 32.08
CA GLU A 234 55.95 -12.97 32.38
C GLU A 234 56.03 -14.32 31.66
#